data_AF-A0A3B8M1T9-F1
#
_entry.id   AF-A0A3B8M1T9-F1
#
_cell.length_a   1.000
_cell.length_b   1.000
_cell.length_c   1.000
_cell.angle_alpha   90.00
_cell.angle_beta   90.00
_cell.angle_gamma   90.00
#
_symmetry.space_group_name_H-M   'P 1'
#
loop_
_entity.id
_entity.type
_entity.pdbx_description
1 polymer ?
#
loop_
_entity_poly.entity_id
_entity_poly.type
_entity_poly.pdbx_seq_one_letter_code
_entity_poly.pdbx_strand_id
1 'polypeptide(L)'
;MASSQDSHADRPVNRLAEETSPYLLQHVHNPVDWFPWGPEALEQARKLDRPIFLSVGYSACHWCHVMERESFENEKIAELLNQSFLAIKVDREERPDIDQVYMNAVQLLTRRGGWPMSVFMTPDGRPFFGGTYWPPAASMGMPGFSDIVTHVAEAWNTRRDELEQAADELADAVKRVGEVPRGPGSGEPLDTGLLDHVRKQLLAAGDTRHGGFGNAPKFPHPMDVRLLLRCHRRFGDDACLDQARLTLDRMAGGGIYDQLGGGFHRYSTDAVWLAPHFEKMLYDNALLVPAYLEGFAATGCQRYPEIVRETLDWVLREMTSPEGSFYATQDADSEGEEGKFFVWSEQEVKAILVESRGESDAEAFCYCYDVTADGNWENTNILNRPKPHDQAAAALGIDEGELATTLAVCRERLLEVRSGRVAPDRDDKVLVAWNGMMITAMASAARALEEPRYRQAAEAAARDIWQNIRDDDGRLGHSTKDDQPRFPAFLDDVTCLLDGLCELARDEQGDEFRKSAVELAEQLLARFGDPEAQPPDLPGGFYFTADDSEALIARYKHTSDNATPSGNGMAATALLKLFELTAEDRWRDAAVDCLVLMSSQMAQQPLASGQALLALDDWLDPSTGSSSD
;
A
#
# COMPACT_ATOMS: atom_id res chain seq x y z
N MET A 1 -26.45 19.02 9.53
CA MET A 1 -25.67 20.24 9.22
C MET A 1 -25.07 20.01 7.85
N ALA A 2 -25.09 20.99 6.94
CA ALA A 2 -24.58 20.80 5.58
C ALA A 2 -23.11 20.37 5.61
N SER A 3 -22.72 19.42 4.75
CA SER A 3 -21.33 18.98 4.61
C SER A 3 -20.45 20.18 4.26
N SER A 4 -19.18 20.16 4.71
CA SER A 4 -18.20 21.22 4.41
C SER A 4 -18.03 21.48 2.91
N GLN A 5 -18.36 20.51 2.05
CA GLN A 5 -18.37 20.63 0.60
C GLN A 5 -19.35 21.71 0.09
N ASP A 6 -20.47 21.97 0.76
CA ASP A 6 -21.44 22.99 0.33
C ASP A 6 -20.99 24.43 0.64
N SER A 7 -19.94 24.63 1.46
CA SER A 7 -19.51 25.98 1.89
C SER A 7 -18.49 26.65 0.97
N HIS A 8 -17.99 25.93 -0.04
CA HIS A 8 -16.90 26.38 -0.91
C HIS A 8 -17.25 26.51 -2.40
N ALA A 9 -18.45 26.10 -2.82
CA ALA A 9 -18.89 26.16 -4.21
C ALA A 9 -18.91 27.59 -4.82
N ASP A 10 -18.91 28.64 -3.98
CA ASP A 10 -18.86 30.05 -4.41
C ASP A 10 -17.42 30.58 -4.63
N ARG A 11 -16.37 29.78 -4.38
CA ARG A 11 -14.96 30.19 -4.56
C ARG A 11 -14.48 29.91 -5.99
N PRO A 12 -13.65 30.80 -6.59
CA PRO A 12 -13.09 30.58 -7.91
C PRO A 12 -12.26 29.29 -7.96
N VAL A 13 -12.37 28.57 -9.06
CA VAL A 13 -11.58 27.35 -9.30
C VAL A 13 -10.13 27.71 -9.63
N ASN A 14 -9.19 26.98 -9.05
CA ASN A 14 -7.78 27.03 -9.44
C ASN A 14 -7.49 26.02 -10.58
N ARG A 15 -6.22 25.85 -10.94
CA ARG A 15 -5.80 25.03 -12.11
C ARG A 15 -6.00 23.53 -11.90
N LEU A 16 -6.23 23.07 -10.68
CA LEU A 16 -6.50 21.65 -10.41
C LEU A 16 -7.84 21.17 -10.99
N ALA A 17 -8.71 22.09 -11.46
CA ALA A 17 -10.00 21.74 -12.05
C ALA A 17 -9.89 20.95 -13.38
N GLU A 18 -8.70 20.90 -13.97
CA GLU A 18 -8.41 20.10 -15.19
C GLU A 18 -7.81 18.73 -14.86
N GLU A 19 -7.60 18.42 -13.58
CA GLU A 19 -7.03 17.14 -13.14
C GLU A 19 -8.08 16.04 -12.99
N THR A 20 -7.64 14.79 -13.06
CA THR A 20 -8.52 13.61 -12.88
C THR A 20 -8.45 13.02 -11.47
N SER A 21 -7.33 13.24 -10.76
CA SER A 21 -7.12 12.72 -9.41
C SER A 21 -8.20 13.23 -8.45
N PRO A 22 -8.92 12.33 -7.75
CA PRO A 22 -9.86 12.71 -6.69
C PRO A 22 -9.21 13.61 -5.64
N TYR A 23 -7.96 13.32 -5.26
CA TYR A 23 -7.21 14.12 -4.29
C TYR A 23 -6.97 15.55 -4.78
N LEU A 24 -6.52 15.73 -6.04
CA LEU A 24 -6.30 17.08 -6.57
C LEU A 24 -7.61 17.86 -6.73
N LEU A 25 -8.68 17.16 -7.15
CA LEU A 25 -10.00 17.75 -7.34
C LEU A 25 -10.64 18.23 -6.02
N GLN A 26 -10.33 17.61 -4.88
CA GLN A 26 -10.78 18.10 -3.56
C GLN A 26 -10.27 19.52 -3.26
N HIS A 27 -9.13 19.91 -3.85
CA HIS A 27 -8.45 21.17 -3.55
C HIS A 27 -8.77 22.32 -4.54
N VAL A 28 -9.70 22.13 -5.49
CA VAL A 28 -9.96 23.10 -6.58
C VAL A 28 -10.49 24.45 -6.10
N HIS A 29 -11.17 24.48 -4.97
CA HIS A 29 -11.76 25.69 -4.37
C HIS A 29 -10.92 26.29 -3.23
N ASN A 30 -9.71 25.76 -3.01
CA ASN A 30 -8.81 26.32 -2.01
C ASN A 30 -8.34 27.73 -2.42
N PRO A 31 -8.22 28.67 -1.46
CA PRO A 31 -7.72 30.02 -1.74
C PRO A 31 -6.23 30.03 -2.12
N VAL A 32 -5.48 28.95 -1.88
CA VAL A 32 -4.13 28.77 -2.42
C VAL A 32 -4.23 28.57 -3.95
N ASP A 33 -3.42 29.32 -4.70
CA ASP A 33 -3.38 29.26 -6.17
C ASP A 33 -2.55 28.05 -6.63
N TRP A 34 -3.14 26.86 -6.48
CA TRP A 34 -2.49 25.61 -6.79
C TRP A 34 -2.23 25.43 -8.29
N PHE A 35 -1.03 24.95 -8.59
CA PHE A 35 -0.67 24.32 -9.85
C PHE A 35 -0.59 22.79 -9.68
N PRO A 36 -0.99 22.01 -10.68
CA PRO A 36 -0.53 20.63 -10.77
C PRO A 36 0.97 20.60 -11.07
N TRP A 37 1.64 19.50 -10.75
CA TRP A 37 3.03 19.33 -11.18
C TRP A 37 3.12 19.21 -12.69
N GLY A 38 3.97 20.02 -13.30
CA GLY A 38 4.29 19.87 -14.72
C GLY A 38 5.16 21.00 -15.26
N PRO A 39 5.48 20.93 -16.56
CA PRO A 39 6.33 21.92 -17.23
C PRO A 39 5.83 23.35 -17.07
N GLU A 40 4.51 23.58 -17.10
CA GLU A 40 3.92 24.91 -16.92
C GLU A 40 4.28 25.52 -15.56
N ALA A 41 4.08 24.77 -14.47
CA ALA A 41 4.37 25.23 -13.12
C ALA A 41 5.86 25.55 -12.93
N LEU A 42 6.73 24.67 -13.41
CA LEU A 42 8.18 24.84 -13.31
C LEU A 42 8.69 25.99 -14.19
N GLU A 43 8.16 26.15 -15.40
CA GLU A 43 8.53 27.28 -16.27
C GLU A 43 8.03 28.61 -15.68
N GLN A 44 6.84 28.63 -15.12
CA GLN A 44 6.29 29.81 -14.46
C GLN A 44 7.10 30.20 -13.23
N ALA A 45 7.54 29.24 -12.41
CA ALA A 45 8.41 29.49 -11.27
C ALA A 45 9.72 30.16 -11.70
N ARG A 46 10.35 29.64 -12.76
CA ARG A 46 11.59 30.21 -13.34
C ARG A 46 11.37 31.60 -13.91
N LYS A 47 10.28 31.82 -14.67
CA LYS A 47 9.95 33.14 -15.26
C LYS A 47 9.72 34.21 -14.21
N LEU A 48 9.06 33.84 -13.11
CA LEU A 48 8.79 34.75 -12.00
C LEU A 48 9.97 34.88 -11.03
N ASP A 49 10.99 34.03 -11.14
CA ASP A 49 12.09 33.89 -10.20
C ASP A 49 11.60 33.68 -8.74
N ARG A 50 10.57 32.84 -8.60
CA ARG A 50 9.90 32.57 -7.33
C ARG A 50 10.17 31.14 -6.86
N PRO A 51 10.47 30.93 -5.56
CA PRO A 51 10.61 29.59 -5.02
C PRO A 51 9.28 28.85 -5.08
N ILE A 52 9.35 27.53 -5.10
CA ILE A 52 8.17 26.66 -5.17
C ILE A 52 7.87 26.13 -3.76
N PHE A 53 6.58 26.06 -3.43
CA PHE A 53 6.06 25.26 -2.32
C PHE A 53 5.36 24.03 -2.89
N LEU A 54 5.93 22.85 -2.67
CA LEU A 54 5.37 21.57 -3.08
C LEU A 54 4.64 20.92 -1.90
N SER A 55 3.37 20.59 -2.10
CA SER A 55 2.56 19.78 -1.18
C SER A 55 2.17 18.46 -1.84
N VAL A 56 2.58 17.34 -1.22
CA VAL A 56 2.28 15.98 -1.71
C VAL A 56 1.40 15.24 -0.70
N GLY A 57 0.36 14.56 -1.19
CA GLY A 57 -0.57 13.76 -0.39
C GLY A 57 -1.38 12.78 -1.26
N TYR A 58 -2.45 12.22 -0.70
CA TYR A 58 -3.40 11.32 -1.39
C TYR A 58 -4.78 11.40 -0.73
N SER A 59 -5.80 10.88 -1.42
CA SER A 59 -7.24 11.05 -1.12
C SER A 59 -7.66 10.56 0.26
N ALA A 60 -7.09 9.45 0.74
CA ALA A 60 -7.45 8.85 2.03
C ALA A 60 -6.50 9.25 3.18
N CYS A 61 -5.67 10.29 2.99
CA CYS A 61 -4.72 10.76 4.00
C CYS A 61 -5.38 11.70 5.03
N HIS A 62 -5.64 11.19 6.25
CA HIS A 62 -6.23 11.98 7.34
C HIS A 62 -5.50 13.31 7.60
N TRP A 63 -4.19 13.27 7.82
CA TRP A 63 -3.41 14.49 8.11
C TRP A 63 -3.35 15.47 6.95
N CYS A 64 -3.56 15.00 5.72
CA CYS A 64 -3.66 15.85 4.54
C CYS A 64 -4.95 16.67 4.58
N HIS A 65 -6.08 16.06 4.97
CA HIS A 65 -7.36 16.75 5.19
C HIS A 65 -7.32 17.68 6.40
N VAL A 66 -6.58 17.33 7.46
CA VAL A 66 -6.36 18.23 8.60
C VAL A 66 -5.58 19.47 8.15
N MET A 67 -4.47 19.29 7.43
CA MET A 67 -3.66 20.41 6.95
C MET A 67 -4.41 21.29 5.97
N GLU A 68 -5.24 20.71 5.11
CA GLU A 68 -6.12 21.47 4.22
C GLU A 68 -7.05 22.39 5.00
N ARG A 69 -7.90 21.81 5.86
CA ARG A 69 -8.94 22.54 6.59
C ARG A 69 -8.34 23.63 7.48
N GLU A 70 -7.23 23.33 8.13
CA GLU A 70 -6.63 24.27 9.08
C GLU A 70 -5.77 25.35 8.42
N SER A 71 -5.08 25.01 7.31
CA SER A 71 -4.05 25.88 6.72
C SER A 71 -4.35 26.29 5.27
N PHE A 72 -4.69 25.37 4.38
CA PHE A 72 -4.86 25.70 2.95
C PHE A 72 -6.20 26.39 2.64
N GLU A 73 -7.24 26.15 3.44
CA GLU A 73 -8.52 26.88 3.37
C GLU A 73 -8.48 28.26 4.04
N ASN A 74 -7.44 28.55 4.82
CA ASN A 74 -7.29 29.80 5.56
C ASN A 74 -6.78 30.91 4.63
N GLU A 75 -7.64 31.90 4.35
CA GLU A 75 -7.35 32.99 3.41
C GLU A 75 -6.05 33.77 3.71
N LYS A 76 -5.71 33.96 4.99
CA LYS A 76 -4.50 34.70 5.37
C LYS A 76 -3.23 33.89 5.09
N ILE A 77 -3.27 32.59 5.39
CA ILE A 77 -2.15 31.69 5.10
C ILE A 77 -2.00 31.53 3.60
N ALA A 78 -3.11 31.36 2.87
CA ALA A 78 -3.11 31.27 1.43
C ALA A 78 -2.58 32.54 0.76
N GLU A 79 -2.95 33.73 1.24
CA GLU A 79 -2.41 35.00 0.75
C GLU A 79 -0.89 35.08 0.95
N LEU A 80 -0.38 34.73 2.14
CA LEU A 80 1.06 34.69 2.43
C LEU A 80 1.81 33.73 1.48
N LEU A 81 1.24 32.54 1.26
CA LEU A 81 1.80 31.51 0.41
C LEU A 81 1.81 31.96 -1.07
N ASN A 82 0.67 32.44 -1.56
CA ASN A 82 0.48 32.90 -2.95
C ASN A 82 1.30 34.13 -3.31
N GLN A 83 1.68 34.96 -2.33
CA GLN A 83 2.58 36.10 -2.55
C GLN A 83 4.04 35.67 -2.67
N SER A 84 4.44 34.63 -1.94
CA SER A 84 5.86 34.28 -1.75
C SER A 84 6.31 33.11 -2.63
N PHE A 85 5.42 32.16 -2.92
CA PHE A 85 5.76 30.89 -3.56
C PHE A 85 4.85 30.57 -4.75
N LEU A 86 5.35 29.83 -5.72
CA LEU A 86 4.49 29.10 -6.64
C LEU A 86 4.08 27.79 -5.96
N ALA A 87 2.79 27.62 -5.68
CA ALA A 87 2.28 26.48 -4.94
C ALA A 87 1.93 25.32 -5.89
N ILE A 88 2.55 24.15 -5.70
CA ILE A 88 2.32 22.94 -6.48
C ILE A 88 1.69 21.87 -5.60
N LYS A 89 0.62 21.23 -6.07
CA LYS A 89 -0.06 20.11 -5.42
C LYS A 89 0.18 18.82 -6.21
N VAL A 90 0.47 17.72 -5.52
CA VAL A 90 0.73 16.41 -6.14
C VAL A 90 0.00 15.30 -5.40
N ASP A 91 -0.66 14.45 -6.17
CA ASP A 91 -1.13 13.13 -5.73
C ASP A 91 0.01 12.12 -5.83
N ARG A 92 0.46 11.57 -4.69
CA ARG A 92 1.54 10.57 -4.67
C ARG A 92 1.16 9.27 -5.36
N GLU A 93 -0.12 8.96 -5.47
CA GLU A 93 -0.60 7.75 -6.13
C GLU A 93 -0.65 7.91 -7.65
N GLU A 94 -0.60 9.13 -8.18
CA GLU A 94 -0.42 9.36 -9.62
C GLU A 94 1.04 9.66 -9.98
N ARG A 95 1.80 10.26 -9.04
CA ARG A 95 3.22 10.64 -9.20
C ARG A 95 4.11 10.13 -8.06
N PRO A 96 4.22 8.81 -7.88
CA PRO A 96 5.10 8.23 -6.87
C PRO A 96 6.59 8.55 -7.11
N ASP A 97 6.97 8.83 -8.36
CA ASP A 97 8.31 9.27 -8.75
C ASP A 97 8.70 10.59 -8.06
N ILE A 98 7.79 11.56 -8.03
CA ILE A 98 7.96 12.84 -7.34
C ILE A 98 7.99 12.61 -5.83
N ASP A 99 7.00 11.87 -5.32
CA ASP A 99 6.85 11.59 -3.89
C ASP A 99 8.15 11.04 -3.30
N GLN A 100 8.74 10.02 -3.93
CA GLN A 100 9.93 9.37 -3.41
C GLN A 100 11.17 10.27 -3.43
N VAL A 101 11.38 11.07 -4.48
CA VAL A 101 12.52 12.02 -4.55
C VAL A 101 12.45 13.02 -3.40
N TYR A 102 11.28 13.62 -3.19
CA TYR A 102 11.12 14.67 -2.18
C TYR A 102 10.96 14.11 -0.76
N MET A 103 10.42 12.90 -0.60
CA MET A 103 10.38 12.20 0.68
C MET A 103 11.80 11.90 1.17
N ASN A 104 12.70 11.46 0.27
CA ASN A 104 14.11 11.29 0.61
C ASN A 104 14.76 12.61 1.07
N ALA A 105 14.44 13.73 0.40
CA ALA A 105 14.91 15.04 0.82
C ALA A 105 14.42 15.41 2.23
N VAL A 106 13.13 15.21 2.52
CA VAL A 106 12.55 15.47 3.85
C VAL A 106 13.14 14.55 4.93
N GLN A 107 13.37 13.28 4.62
CA GLN A 107 14.02 12.35 5.54
C GLN A 107 15.47 12.72 5.84
N LEU A 108 16.23 13.19 4.84
CA LEU A 108 17.58 13.70 5.06
C LEU A 108 17.59 14.96 5.94
N LEU A 109 16.62 15.86 5.76
CA LEU A 109 16.49 17.09 6.54
C LEU A 109 16.02 16.85 7.97
N THR A 110 15.03 15.97 8.17
CA THR A 110 14.28 15.86 9.43
C THR A 110 14.47 14.54 10.18
N ARG A 111 15.09 13.54 9.53
CA ARG A 111 15.18 12.13 9.98
C ARG A 111 13.83 11.45 10.15
N ARG A 112 12.76 12.06 9.65
CA ARG A 112 11.38 11.56 9.66
C ARG A 112 10.78 11.78 8.29
N GLY A 113 9.68 11.10 8.02
CA GLY A 113 8.91 11.25 6.79
C GLY A 113 7.44 11.01 7.06
N GLY A 114 6.61 11.27 6.06
CA GLY A 114 5.17 11.07 6.13
C GLY A 114 4.40 12.14 5.37
N TRP A 115 3.10 11.89 5.23
CA TRP A 115 2.17 12.79 4.55
C TRP A 115 1.28 13.51 5.56
N PRO A 116 0.87 14.76 5.30
CA PRO A 116 1.18 15.58 4.13
C PRO A 116 2.66 15.95 4.09
N MET A 117 3.25 15.92 2.91
CA MET A 117 4.65 16.31 2.71
C MET A 117 4.70 17.75 2.19
N SER A 118 5.51 18.58 2.85
CA SER A 118 5.62 20.02 2.57
C SER A 118 7.07 20.39 2.28
N VAL A 119 7.38 20.78 1.04
CA VAL A 119 8.76 21.01 0.58
C VAL A 119 8.89 22.39 -0.06
N PHE A 120 9.94 23.10 0.31
CA PHE A 120 10.33 24.37 -0.30
C PHE A 120 11.55 24.14 -1.18
N MET A 121 11.45 24.64 -2.41
CA MET A 121 12.40 24.35 -3.48
C MET A 121 12.70 25.61 -4.29
N THR A 122 13.89 25.60 -4.88
CA THR A 122 14.32 26.59 -5.87
C THR A 122 13.38 26.60 -7.09
N PRO A 123 13.35 27.67 -7.90
CA PRO A 123 12.51 27.75 -9.10
C PRO A 123 12.77 26.62 -10.12
N ASP A 124 13.94 25.96 -10.06
CA ASP A 124 14.29 24.83 -10.90
C ASP A 124 14.06 23.45 -10.25
N GLY A 125 13.49 23.41 -9.05
CA GLY A 125 12.99 22.20 -8.39
C GLY A 125 13.92 21.58 -7.34
N ARG A 126 15.14 22.08 -7.13
CA ARG A 126 16.04 21.57 -6.07
C ARG A 126 15.49 21.93 -4.68
N PRO A 127 15.26 20.95 -3.78
CA PRO A 127 14.73 21.19 -2.45
C PRO A 127 15.80 21.82 -1.55
N PHE A 128 15.41 22.74 -0.67
CA PHE A 128 16.32 23.32 0.32
C PHE A 128 15.74 23.33 1.75
N PHE A 129 14.44 23.13 1.92
CA PHE A 129 13.79 23.00 3.22
C PHE A 129 12.53 22.16 3.10
N GLY A 130 12.11 21.51 4.19
CA GLY A 130 10.91 20.67 4.15
C GLY A 130 10.57 20.01 5.47
N GLY A 131 9.38 19.45 5.52
CA GLY A 131 8.81 18.75 6.66
C GLY A 131 7.51 18.06 6.28
N THR A 132 6.73 17.68 7.28
CA THR A 132 5.44 17.02 7.08
C THR A 132 4.29 18.00 7.36
N TYR A 133 3.53 17.76 8.44
CA TYR A 133 2.47 18.63 8.93
C TYR A 133 3.05 19.75 9.81
N TRP A 134 2.53 20.97 9.61
CA TRP A 134 2.68 22.08 10.53
C TRP A 134 1.30 22.65 10.88
N PRO A 135 1.00 22.90 12.17
CA PRO A 135 -0.26 23.52 12.58
C PRO A 135 -0.31 24.97 12.07
N PRO A 136 -1.50 25.58 11.88
CA PRO A 136 -1.62 26.94 11.33
C PRO A 136 -0.92 28.00 12.20
N ALA A 137 -0.91 27.78 13.52
CA ALA A 137 -0.20 28.57 14.52
C ALA A 137 0.63 27.65 15.42
N ALA A 138 1.68 28.19 16.05
CA ALA A 138 2.57 27.42 16.91
C ALA A 138 1.80 26.66 18.00
N SER A 139 1.98 25.34 18.04
CA SER A 139 1.26 24.43 18.94
C SER A 139 2.07 23.18 19.22
N MET A 140 1.94 22.61 20.42
CA MET A 140 2.58 21.34 20.82
C MET A 140 4.11 21.29 20.54
N GLY A 141 4.80 22.43 20.67
CA GLY A 141 6.24 22.55 20.41
C GLY A 141 6.63 22.60 18.93
N MET A 142 5.66 22.62 18.01
CA MET A 142 5.86 22.82 16.58
C MET A 142 5.68 24.30 16.19
N PRO A 143 6.47 24.82 15.24
CA PRO A 143 6.24 26.15 14.67
C PRO A 143 4.92 26.21 13.90
N GLY A 144 4.33 27.40 13.81
CA GLY A 144 3.15 27.60 12.97
C GLY A 144 3.52 27.60 11.48
N PHE A 145 2.63 27.09 10.63
CA PHE A 145 2.84 27.06 9.18
C PHE A 145 2.99 28.49 8.62
N SER A 146 2.22 29.45 9.15
CA SER A 146 2.37 30.87 8.83
C SER A 146 3.78 31.41 9.14
N ASP A 147 4.36 31.00 10.28
CA ASP A 147 5.72 31.37 10.66
C ASP A 147 6.73 30.72 9.71
N ILE A 148 6.54 29.45 9.34
CA ILE A 148 7.42 28.74 8.39
C ILE A 148 7.42 29.46 7.03
N VAL A 149 6.25 29.72 6.45
CA VAL A 149 6.11 30.42 5.16
C VAL A 149 6.82 31.77 5.19
N THR A 150 6.63 32.55 6.27
CA THR A 150 7.25 33.88 6.43
C THR A 150 8.77 33.78 6.51
N HIS A 151 9.32 32.93 7.38
CA HIS A 151 10.77 32.80 7.55
C HIS A 151 11.47 32.26 6.31
N VAL A 152 10.85 31.32 5.60
CA VAL A 152 11.40 30.78 4.35
C VAL A 152 11.40 31.85 3.25
N ALA A 153 10.32 32.63 3.12
CA ALA A 153 10.25 33.73 2.16
C ALA A 153 11.27 34.83 2.45
N GLU A 154 11.46 35.19 3.72
CA GLU A 154 12.49 36.14 4.15
C GLU A 154 13.90 35.61 3.85
N ALA A 155 14.16 34.33 4.13
CA ALA A 155 15.44 33.70 3.81
C ALA A 155 15.73 33.71 2.31
N TRP A 156 14.74 33.42 1.46
CA TRP A 156 14.88 33.51 -0.01
C TRP A 156 15.26 34.92 -0.48
N ASN A 157 14.66 35.95 0.10
CA ASN A 157 14.92 37.34 -0.30
C ASN A 157 16.23 37.92 0.26
N THR A 158 16.72 37.40 1.38
CA THR A 158 17.87 38.01 2.11
C THR A 158 19.14 37.16 2.09
N ARG A 159 19.02 35.84 1.91
CA ARG A 159 20.09 34.84 2.03
C ARG A 159 20.01 33.79 0.91
N ARG A 160 19.68 34.24 -0.31
CA ARG A 160 19.46 33.37 -1.47
C ARG A 160 20.64 32.43 -1.74
N ASP A 161 21.86 32.96 -1.75
CA ASP A 161 23.07 32.18 -2.03
C ASP A 161 23.25 31.02 -1.04
N GLU A 162 22.90 31.21 0.24
CA GLU A 162 22.95 30.15 1.25
C GLU A 162 21.90 29.05 0.97
N LEU A 163 20.71 29.43 0.51
CA LEU A 163 19.65 28.47 0.16
C LEU A 163 19.96 27.71 -1.13
N GLU A 164 20.54 28.36 -2.13
CA GLU A 164 20.97 27.70 -3.37
C GLU A 164 22.09 26.70 -3.09
N GLN A 165 23.06 27.04 -2.24
CA GLN A 165 24.09 26.09 -1.80
C GLN A 165 23.49 24.91 -1.03
N ALA A 166 22.56 25.17 -0.09
CA ALA A 166 21.87 24.10 0.63
C ALA A 166 21.06 23.20 -0.34
N ALA A 167 20.48 23.79 -1.38
CA ALA A 167 19.75 23.06 -2.41
C ALA A 167 20.67 22.13 -3.21
N ASP A 168 21.86 22.60 -3.60
CA ASP A 168 22.87 21.79 -4.29
C ASP A 168 23.35 20.62 -3.42
N GLU A 169 23.70 20.90 -2.15
CA GLU A 169 24.16 19.89 -1.21
C GLU A 169 23.10 18.82 -0.95
N LEU A 170 21.83 19.23 -0.79
CA LEU A 170 20.71 18.31 -0.58
C LEU A 170 20.38 17.51 -1.85
N ALA A 171 20.36 18.15 -3.02
CA ALA A 171 20.13 17.46 -4.29
C ALA A 171 21.20 16.38 -4.55
N ASP A 172 22.47 16.67 -4.28
CA ASP A 172 23.54 15.69 -4.39
C ASP A 172 23.46 14.60 -3.32
N ALA A 173 22.97 14.91 -2.12
CA ALA A 173 22.71 13.90 -1.10
C ALA A 173 21.56 12.97 -1.50
N VAL A 174 20.47 13.50 -2.06
CA VAL A 174 19.34 12.71 -2.57
C VAL A 174 19.78 11.78 -3.69
N LYS A 175 20.62 12.25 -4.63
CA LYS A 175 21.21 11.40 -5.67
C LYS A 175 21.98 10.23 -5.07
N ARG A 176 22.80 10.47 -4.05
CA ARG A 176 23.58 9.43 -3.36
C ARG A 176 22.71 8.43 -2.58
N VAL A 177 21.55 8.84 -2.05
CA VAL A 177 20.61 7.90 -1.40
C VAL A 177 20.08 6.87 -2.40
N GLY A 178 19.87 7.28 -3.66
CA GLY A 178 19.47 6.39 -4.74
C GLY A 178 20.58 5.52 -5.33
N GLU A 179 21.85 5.78 -4.97
CA GLU A 179 22.99 4.99 -5.40
C GLU A 179 23.18 3.78 -4.47
N VAL A 180 23.22 2.57 -5.05
CA VAL A 180 23.59 1.38 -4.30
C VAL A 180 25.09 1.42 -3.98
N PRO A 181 25.52 1.05 -2.75
CA PRO A 181 26.93 1.02 -2.38
C PRO A 181 27.80 0.26 -3.39
N ARG A 182 28.75 0.97 -4.02
CA ARG A 182 29.67 0.42 -5.03
C ARG A 182 30.96 -0.06 -4.35
N GLY A 183 31.33 -1.34 -4.52
CA GLY A 183 32.67 -1.83 -4.16
C GLY A 183 32.83 -3.36 -4.11
N PRO A 184 34.06 -3.90 -4.30
CA PRO A 184 34.31 -5.34 -4.14
C PRO A 184 33.96 -5.80 -2.71
N GLY A 185 33.07 -6.78 -2.57
CA GLY A 185 32.58 -7.27 -1.28
C GLY A 185 31.41 -6.46 -0.69
N SER A 186 30.71 -5.65 -1.48
CA SER A 186 29.54 -4.87 -1.05
C SER A 186 28.23 -5.66 -0.99
N GLY A 187 28.27 -6.97 -1.21
CA GLY A 187 27.10 -7.86 -1.19
C GLY A 187 27.31 -9.07 -0.29
N GLU A 188 26.24 -9.52 0.34
CA GLU A 188 26.23 -10.74 1.15
C GLU A 188 26.05 -11.98 0.25
N PRO A 189 26.62 -13.15 0.60
CA PRO A 189 26.37 -14.38 -0.13
C PRO A 189 24.86 -14.68 -0.22
N LEU A 190 24.36 -14.91 -1.43
CA LEU A 190 23.00 -15.38 -1.66
C LEU A 190 22.96 -16.88 -1.35
N ASP A 191 22.80 -17.23 -0.08
CA ASP A 191 22.74 -18.62 0.38
C ASP A 191 21.76 -18.82 1.53
N THR A 192 21.62 -20.07 1.98
CA THR A 192 20.75 -20.41 3.10
C THR A 192 21.22 -19.82 4.44
N GLY A 193 22.49 -19.41 4.55
CA GLY A 193 23.04 -18.73 5.71
C GLY A 193 22.46 -17.32 5.88
N LEU A 194 22.24 -16.59 4.78
CA LEU A 194 21.53 -15.32 4.80
C LEU A 194 20.09 -15.48 5.34
N LEU A 195 19.34 -16.46 4.85
CA LEU A 195 17.99 -16.74 5.36
C LEU A 195 17.99 -17.15 6.84
N ASP A 196 18.97 -17.95 7.29
CA ASP A 196 19.13 -18.33 8.70
C ASP A 196 19.46 -17.12 9.59
N HIS A 197 20.21 -16.15 9.08
CA HIS A 197 20.49 -14.91 9.79
C HIS A 197 19.23 -14.05 9.92
N VAL A 198 18.51 -13.87 8.83
CA VAL A 198 17.30 -13.04 8.73
C VAL A 198 16.17 -13.60 9.60
N ARG A 199 15.90 -14.91 9.57
CA ARG A 199 14.82 -15.49 10.40
C ARG A 199 15.01 -15.20 11.90
N LYS A 200 16.26 -15.20 12.38
CA LYS A 200 16.58 -14.91 13.79
C LYS A 200 16.28 -13.45 14.13
N GLN A 201 16.53 -12.53 13.21
CA GLN A 201 16.16 -11.13 13.40
C GLN A 201 14.64 -10.93 13.40
N LEU A 202 13.91 -11.57 12.48
CA LEU A 202 12.44 -11.50 12.43
C LEU A 202 11.80 -12.04 13.71
N LEU A 203 12.27 -13.19 14.21
CA LEU A 203 11.80 -13.75 15.48
C LEU A 203 12.08 -12.82 16.66
N ALA A 204 13.22 -12.12 16.66
CA ALA A 204 13.55 -11.15 17.71
C ALA A 204 12.68 -9.88 17.64
N ALA A 205 12.22 -9.49 16.45
CA ALA A 205 11.34 -8.34 16.24
C ALA A 205 9.85 -8.65 16.45
N GLY A 206 9.47 -9.94 16.44
CA GLY A 206 8.08 -10.40 16.55
C GLY A 206 7.45 -10.11 17.91
N ASP A 207 6.21 -9.62 17.90
CA ASP A 207 5.39 -9.49 19.09
C ASP A 207 4.81 -10.86 19.48
N THR A 208 5.38 -11.47 20.51
CA THR A 208 5.01 -12.81 20.99
C THR A 208 3.72 -12.85 21.80
N ARG A 209 3.10 -11.69 22.07
CA ARG A 209 1.84 -11.59 22.83
C ARG A 209 0.64 -11.36 21.91
N HIS A 210 0.76 -10.41 20.99
CA HIS A 210 -0.33 -9.98 20.11
C HIS A 210 -0.09 -10.30 18.64
N GLY A 211 1.03 -10.95 18.27
CA GLY A 211 1.36 -11.26 16.88
C GLY A 211 1.78 -10.02 16.08
N GLY A 212 2.35 -10.19 14.89
CA GLY A 212 2.93 -9.11 14.08
C GLY A 212 4.27 -8.63 14.62
N PHE A 213 4.62 -7.39 14.25
CA PHE A 213 5.91 -6.78 14.54
C PHE A 213 5.73 -5.38 15.13
N GLY A 214 6.65 -4.98 16.00
CA GLY A 214 6.65 -3.64 16.61
C GLY A 214 5.52 -3.38 17.60
N ASN A 215 5.31 -2.10 17.91
CA ASN A 215 4.27 -1.60 18.82
C ASN A 215 3.17 -0.87 18.01
N ALA A 216 2.22 -0.22 18.68
CA ALA A 216 1.21 0.62 18.05
C ALA A 216 1.82 1.87 17.35
N PRO A 217 1.33 2.28 16.17
CA PRO A 217 0.35 1.58 15.32
C PRO A 217 0.96 0.33 14.65
N LYS A 218 0.15 -0.72 14.44
CA LYS A 218 0.59 -2.00 13.87
C LYS A 218 0.09 -2.22 12.45
N PHE A 219 1.02 -2.59 11.57
CA PHE A 219 0.78 -2.92 10.17
C PHE A 219 0.87 -4.43 9.92
N PRO A 220 0.18 -4.99 8.92
CA PRO A 220 0.08 -6.45 8.74
C PRO A 220 1.37 -7.20 8.38
N HIS A 221 2.35 -6.56 7.74
CA HIS A 221 3.64 -7.16 7.35
C HIS A 221 3.52 -8.54 6.63
N PRO A 222 2.70 -8.66 5.56
CA PRO A 222 2.39 -9.96 4.95
C PRO A 222 3.62 -10.68 4.36
N MET A 223 4.57 -9.93 3.80
CA MET A 223 5.81 -10.49 3.25
C MET A 223 6.67 -11.16 4.33
N ASP A 224 6.78 -10.54 5.50
CA ASP A 224 7.55 -11.06 6.63
C ASP A 224 6.88 -12.30 7.24
N VAL A 225 5.54 -12.30 7.33
CA VAL A 225 4.77 -13.47 7.78
C VAL A 225 4.97 -14.66 6.84
N ARG A 226 4.91 -14.44 5.52
CA ARG A 226 5.21 -15.47 4.52
C ARG A 226 6.64 -15.99 4.64
N LEU A 227 7.60 -15.09 4.86
CA LEU A 227 8.99 -15.49 5.02
C LEU A 227 9.21 -16.36 6.26
N LEU A 228 8.53 -16.09 7.38
CA LEU A 228 8.54 -16.98 8.55
C LEU A 228 7.98 -18.37 8.22
N LEU A 229 6.86 -18.46 7.48
CA LEU A 229 6.30 -19.74 7.04
C LEU A 229 7.26 -20.53 6.14
N ARG A 230 7.93 -19.85 5.20
CA ARG A 230 8.95 -20.46 4.33
C ARG A 230 10.19 -20.89 5.11
N CYS A 231 10.63 -20.10 6.10
CA CYS A 231 11.72 -20.47 6.99
C CYS A 231 11.36 -21.71 7.84
N HIS A 232 10.12 -21.83 8.32
CA HIS A 232 9.66 -23.04 8.98
C HIS A 232 9.78 -24.26 8.05
N ARG A 233 9.26 -24.16 6.82
CA ARG A 233 9.35 -25.22 5.81
C ARG A 233 10.82 -25.62 5.52
N ARG A 234 11.71 -24.64 5.36
CA ARG A 234 13.11 -24.86 5.00
C ARG A 234 13.95 -25.41 6.16
N PHE A 235 13.76 -24.89 7.36
CA PHE A 235 14.64 -25.16 8.51
C PHE A 235 14.01 -26.05 9.58
N GLY A 236 12.73 -26.40 9.48
CA GLY A 236 11.99 -27.16 10.49
C GLY A 236 11.86 -26.41 11.82
N ASP A 237 11.73 -25.08 11.78
CA ASP A 237 11.73 -24.22 12.97
C ASP A 237 10.31 -23.85 13.39
N ASP A 238 9.83 -24.50 14.44
CA ASP A 238 8.49 -24.28 14.98
C ASP A 238 8.30 -22.85 15.53
N ALA A 239 9.37 -22.15 15.94
CA ALA A 239 9.25 -20.77 16.40
C ALA A 239 8.80 -19.83 15.28
N CYS A 240 9.25 -20.10 14.05
CA CYS A 240 8.80 -19.35 12.87
C CYS A 240 7.31 -19.60 12.58
N LEU A 241 6.89 -20.87 12.66
CA LEU A 241 5.48 -21.25 12.48
C LEU A 241 4.58 -20.62 13.55
N ASP A 242 4.99 -20.69 14.82
CA ASP A 242 4.22 -20.16 15.94
C ASP A 242 4.06 -18.64 15.84
N GLN A 243 5.13 -17.91 15.46
CA GLN A 243 5.05 -16.45 15.28
C GLN A 243 4.15 -16.08 14.10
N ALA A 244 4.25 -16.79 12.96
CA ALA A 244 3.38 -16.55 11.81
C ALA A 244 1.91 -16.85 12.14
N ARG A 245 1.63 -18.00 12.78
CA ARG A 245 0.27 -18.39 13.20
C ARG A 245 -0.32 -17.38 14.18
N LEU A 246 0.44 -16.98 15.20
CA LEU A 246 -0.01 -15.97 16.16
C LEU A 246 -0.39 -14.67 15.45
N THR A 247 0.40 -14.24 14.47
CA THR A 247 0.13 -13.03 13.68
C THR A 247 -1.17 -13.14 12.88
N LEU A 248 -1.32 -14.21 12.09
CA LEU A 248 -2.50 -14.45 11.25
C LEU A 248 -3.78 -14.59 12.08
N ASP A 249 -3.73 -15.32 13.19
CA ASP A 249 -4.88 -15.55 14.07
C ASP A 249 -5.33 -14.26 14.77
N ARG A 250 -4.36 -13.43 15.19
CA ARG A 250 -4.64 -12.16 15.88
C ARG A 250 -5.21 -11.11 14.94
N MET A 251 -4.71 -11.02 13.71
CA MET A 251 -5.30 -10.13 12.70
C MET A 251 -6.71 -10.59 12.32
N ALA A 252 -6.91 -11.88 12.02
CA ALA A 252 -8.23 -12.41 11.65
C ALA A 252 -9.27 -12.32 12.78
N GLY A 253 -8.81 -12.34 14.04
CA GLY A 253 -9.66 -12.16 15.23
C GLY A 253 -9.75 -10.72 15.73
N GLY A 254 -9.02 -9.79 15.10
CA GLY A 254 -9.03 -8.38 15.47
C GLY A 254 -10.15 -7.60 14.80
N GLY A 255 -10.30 -6.35 15.19
CA GLY A 255 -11.13 -5.37 14.47
C GLY A 255 -10.44 -4.80 13.23
N ILE A 256 -9.14 -5.09 13.01
CA ILE A 256 -8.48 -4.84 11.72
C ILE A 256 -9.11 -5.65 10.58
N TYR A 257 -9.69 -6.81 10.88
CA TYR A 257 -10.46 -7.60 9.93
C TYR A 257 -11.94 -7.26 10.05
N ASP A 258 -12.59 -6.90 8.94
CA ASP A 258 -14.02 -6.64 8.92
C ASP A 258 -14.80 -7.94 9.13
N GLN A 259 -15.19 -8.16 10.39
CA GLN A 259 -15.85 -9.38 10.85
C GLN A 259 -17.21 -9.65 10.19
N LEU A 260 -17.80 -8.70 9.44
CA LEU A 260 -19.06 -8.90 8.72
C LEU A 260 -18.86 -8.98 7.22
N GLY A 261 -18.13 -8.01 6.66
CA GLY A 261 -18.00 -7.83 5.21
C GLY A 261 -16.80 -8.52 4.59
N GLY A 262 -15.83 -8.95 5.39
CA GLY A 262 -14.54 -9.41 4.92
C GLY A 262 -13.61 -8.26 4.48
N GLY A 263 -12.37 -8.63 4.21
CA GLY A 263 -11.29 -7.67 3.94
C GLY A 263 -10.72 -7.04 5.20
N PHE A 264 -9.48 -6.58 5.07
CA PHE A 264 -8.68 -5.97 6.11
C PHE A 264 -8.61 -4.46 5.92
N HIS A 265 -8.75 -3.76 7.04
CA HIS A 265 -8.35 -2.37 7.17
C HIS A 265 -6.82 -2.26 7.16
N ARG A 266 -6.32 -1.09 6.75
CA ARG A 266 -4.89 -0.86 6.46
C ARG A 266 -3.96 -1.16 7.63
N TYR A 267 -4.31 -0.69 8.83
CA TYR A 267 -3.51 -0.88 10.03
C TYR A 267 -4.35 -0.72 11.29
N SER A 268 -3.82 -1.17 12.43
CA SER A 268 -4.43 -0.94 13.73
C SER A 268 -3.72 0.21 14.46
N THR A 269 -4.49 1.13 15.03
CA THR A 269 -3.98 2.23 15.86
C THR A 269 -3.50 1.76 17.22
N ASP A 270 -3.88 0.55 17.65
CA ASP A 270 -3.43 -0.10 18.87
C ASP A 270 -2.50 -1.30 18.62
N ALA A 271 -2.01 -1.89 19.71
CA ALA A 271 -1.07 -3.01 19.64
C ALA A 271 -1.75 -4.39 19.55
N VAL A 272 -3.06 -4.45 19.75
CA VAL A 272 -3.83 -5.69 19.95
C VAL A 272 -4.72 -6.04 18.75
N TRP A 273 -4.66 -5.24 17.69
CA TRP A 273 -5.43 -5.37 16.45
C TRP A 273 -6.92 -5.06 16.61
N LEU A 274 -7.32 -4.29 17.63
CA LEU A 274 -8.73 -3.97 17.87
C LEU A 274 -9.18 -2.75 17.05
N ALA A 275 -8.59 -1.59 17.28
CA ALA A 275 -8.99 -0.34 16.62
C ALA A 275 -8.26 -0.19 15.28
N PRO A 276 -8.94 -0.30 14.13
CA PRO A 276 -8.33 -0.01 12.84
C PRO A 276 -8.28 1.49 12.57
N HIS A 277 -7.43 1.89 11.64
CA HIS A 277 -7.74 3.02 10.76
C HIS A 277 -8.64 2.46 9.65
N PHE A 278 -9.92 2.86 9.59
CA PHE A 278 -10.98 2.11 8.88
C PHE A 278 -10.86 2.07 7.34
N GLU A 279 -9.84 2.71 6.79
CA GLU A 279 -9.45 2.64 5.37
C GLU A 279 -9.15 1.19 4.95
N LYS A 280 -9.64 0.76 3.78
CA LYS A 280 -9.27 -0.53 3.17
C LYS A 280 -8.55 -0.29 1.84
N MET A 281 -7.34 -0.84 1.74
CA MET A 281 -6.49 -0.72 0.55
C MET A 281 -6.52 -2.01 -0.27
N LEU A 282 -6.54 -1.89 -1.60
CA LEU A 282 -6.47 -3.05 -2.49
C LEU A 282 -5.19 -3.87 -2.27
N TYR A 283 -4.04 -3.20 -2.14
CA TYR A 283 -2.75 -3.88 -2.00
C TYR A 283 -2.61 -4.64 -0.67
N ASP A 284 -3.11 -4.11 0.45
CA ASP A 284 -3.02 -4.79 1.75
C ASP A 284 -3.78 -6.13 1.70
N ASN A 285 -4.97 -6.08 1.12
CA ASN A 285 -5.83 -7.25 0.93
C ASN A 285 -5.24 -8.24 -0.09
N ALA A 286 -4.66 -7.74 -1.18
CA ALA A 286 -3.95 -8.58 -2.16
C ALA A 286 -2.78 -9.34 -1.53
N LEU A 287 -1.98 -8.67 -0.70
CA LEU A 287 -0.77 -9.25 -0.10
C LEU A 287 -1.08 -10.19 1.09
N LEU A 288 -2.19 -9.99 1.80
CA LEU A 288 -2.62 -10.87 2.89
C LEU A 288 -3.15 -12.22 2.39
N VAL A 289 -3.77 -12.27 1.21
CA VAL A 289 -4.29 -13.52 0.61
C VAL A 289 -3.21 -14.61 0.53
N PRO A 290 -2.04 -14.42 -0.12
CA PRO A 290 -1.01 -15.45 -0.16
C PRO A 290 -0.44 -15.76 1.23
N ALA A 291 -0.42 -14.82 2.19
CA ALA A 291 0.01 -15.10 3.56
C ALA A 291 -0.94 -16.08 4.27
N TYR A 292 -2.25 -15.90 4.13
CA TYR A 292 -3.24 -16.84 4.67
C TYR A 292 -3.26 -18.18 3.92
N LEU A 293 -3.06 -18.19 2.59
CA LEU A 293 -2.94 -19.44 1.82
C LEU A 293 -1.70 -20.25 2.22
N GLU A 294 -0.54 -19.60 2.38
CA GLU A 294 0.68 -20.27 2.87
C GLU A 294 0.50 -20.73 4.32
N GLY A 295 -0.16 -19.93 5.16
CA GLY A 295 -0.53 -20.32 6.52
C GLY A 295 -1.44 -21.55 6.54
N PHE A 296 -2.37 -21.65 5.59
CA PHE A 296 -3.25 -22.81 5.43
C PHE A 296 -2.45 -24.05 5.05
N ALA A 297 -1.58 -23.94 4.04
CA ALA A 297 -0.72 -25.04 3.62
C ALA A 297 0.18 -25.54 4.77
N ALA A 298 0.69 -24.64 5.61
CA ALA A 298 1.57 -24.99 6.73
C ALA A 298 0.85 -25.61 7.93
N THR A 299 -0.44 -25.32 8.15
CA THR A 299 -1.15 -25.66 9.40
C THR A 299 -2.39 -26.53 9.23
N GLY A 300 -3.01 -26.54 8.04
CA GLY A 300 -4.33 -27.11 7.80
C GLY A 300 -5.50 -26.34 8.47
N CYS A 301 -5.25 -25.15 9.02
CA CYS A 301 -6.26 -24.34 9.71
C CYS A 301 -7.37 -23.88 8.75
N GLN A 302 -8.58 -24.42 8.92
CA GLN A 302 -9.73 -24.16 8.03
C GLN A 302 -10.22 -22.70 8.06
N ARG A 303 -9.90 -21.96 9.12
CA ARG A 303 -10.22 -20.53 9.22
C ARG A 303 -9.47 -19.70 8.16
N TYR A 304 -8.27 -20.11 7.76
CA TYR A 304 -7.48 -19.31 6.81
C TYR A 304 -8.09 -19.28 5.39
N PRO A 305 -8.55 -20.41 4.81
CA PRO A 305 -9.37 -20.38 3.61
C PRO A 305 -10.65 -19.56 3.72
N GLU A 306 -11.31 -19.54 4.89
CA GLU A 306 -12.50 -18.70 5.12
C GLU A 306 -12.13 -17.21 5.01
N ILE A 307 -11.06 -16.77 5.68
CA ILE A 307 -10.55 -15.39 5.60
C ILE A 307 -10.17 -15.00 4.18
N VAL A 308 -9.54 -15.90 3.42
CA VAL A 308 -9.23 -15.67 2.00
C VAL A 308 -10.50 -15.47 1.19
N ARG A 309 -11.50 -16.35 1.34
CA ARG A 309 -12.76 -16.23 0.61
C ARG A 309 -13.50 -14.95 0.95
N GLU A 310 -13.67 -14.65 2.23
CA GLU A 310 -14.36 -13.44 2.68
C GLU A 310 -13.64 -12.16 2.21
N THR A 311 -12.30 -12.16 2.18
CA THR A 311 -11.51 -11.05 1.63
C THR A 311 -11.70 -10.87 0.14
N LEU A 312 -11.58 -11.94 -0.65
CA LEU A 312 -11.76 -11.86 -2.11
C LEU A 312 -13.22 -11.58 -2.50
N ASP A 313 -14.19 -12.06 -1.71
CA ASP A 313 -15.61 -11.80 -1.92
C ASP A 313 -15.97 -10.34 -1.63
N TRP A 314 -15.28 -9.70 -0.69
CA TRP A 314 -15.34 -8.24 -0.53
C TRP A 314 -14.81 -7.52 -1.78
N VAL A 315 -13.65 -7.93 -2.32
CA VAL A 315 -13.09 -7.34 -3.54
C VAL A 315 -14.08 -7.45 -4.71
N LEU A 316 -14.64 -8.64 -4.94
CA LEU A 316 -15.61 -8.88 -6.01
C LEU A 316 -16.90 -8.06 -5.84
N ARG A 317 -17.33 -7.84 -4.60
CA ARG A 317 -18.59 -7.14 -4.29
C ARG A 317 -18.46 -5.63 -4.34
N GLU A 318 -17.35 -5.08 -3.86
CA GLU A 318 -17.22 -3.66 -3.55
C GLU A 318 -16.12 -2.95 -4.36
N MET A 319 -15.11 -3.68 -4.81
CA MET A 319 -13.90 -3.11 -5.44
C MET A 319 -13.77 -3.41 -6.94
N THR A 320 -14.57 -4.29 -7.51
CA THR A 320 -14.52 -4.60 -8.96
C THR A 320 -15.26 -3.55 -9.79
N SER A 321 -14.60 -3.03 -10.82
CA SER A 321 -15.20 -2.15 -11.82
C SER A 321 -16.10 -2.92 -12.80
N PRO A 322 -17.02 -2.25 -13.50
CA PRO A 322 -17.81 -2.88 -14.56
C PRO A 322 -16.95 -3.50 -15.69
N GLU A 323 -15.77 -2.95 -15.93
CA GLU A 323 -14.80 -3.37 -16.97
C GLU A 323 -14.00 -4.60 -16.52
N GLY A 324 -13.85 -4.78 -15.21
CA GLY A 324 -13.30 -5.99 -14.57
C GLY A 324 -12.03 -5.75 -13.75
N SER A 325 -11.38 -4.59 -13.87
CA SER A 325 -10.28 -4.20 -12.98
C SER A 325 -10.78 -3.86 -11.57
N PHE A 326 -9.84 -3.63 -10.65
CA PHE A 326 -10.11 -3.37 -9.25
C PHE A 326 -9.75 -1.93 -8.88
N TYR A 327 -10.64 -1.28 -8.14
CA TYR A 327 -10.48 0.05 -7.58
C TYR A 327 -9.43 0.10 -6.47
N ALA A 328 -8.87 1.29 -6.25
CA ALA A 328 -7.71 1.48 -5.39
C ALA A 328 -8.01 1.31 -3.89
N THR A 329 -8.99 2.06 -3.36
CA THR A 329 -9.23 2.16 -1.92
C THR A 329 -10.70 2.40 -1.56
N GLN A 330 -11.04 2.13 -0.31
CA GLN A 330 -12.26 2.59 0.37
C GLN A 330 -11.85 3.46 1.56
N ASP A 331 -12.45 4.65 1.68
CA ASP A 331 -12.15 5.64 2.71
C ASP A 331 -12.50 5.13 4.13
N ALA A 332 -11.88 5.71 5.14
CA ALA A 332 -12.17 5.46 6.55
C ALA A 332 -13.43 6.22 7.03
N ASP A 333 -13.72 7.37 6.42
CA ASP A 333 -14.82 8.26 6.81
C ASP A 333 -16.14 7.87 6.14
N SER A 334 -17.23 7.89 6.91
CA SER A 334 -18.60 7.89 6.38
C SER A 334 -19.40 8.97 7.08
N GLU A 335 -20.11 9.78 6.30
CA GLU A 335 -20.83 10.96 6.80
C GLU A 335 -19.93 11.96 7.57
N GLY A 336 -18.64 12.01 7.24
CA GLY A 336 -17.64 12.87 7.89
C GLY A 336 -17.16 12.37 9.26
N GLU A 337 -17.44 11.12 9.62
CA GLU A 337 -17.00 10.47 10.86
C GLU A 337 -16.26 9.16 10.53
N GLU A 338 -15.01 9.03 11.00
CA GLU A 338 -14.19 7.83 10.82
C GLU A 338 -14.85 6.61 11.47
N GLY A 339 -14.96 5.50 10.74
CA GLY A 339 -15.43 4.22 11.27
C GLY A 339 -16.94 4.11 11.51
N LYS A 340 -17.71 5.19 11.35
CA LYS A 340 -19.17 5.23 11.58
C LYS A 340 -19.93 4.11 10.88
N PHE A 341 -19.52 3.76 9.66
CA PHE A 341 -20.11 2.67 8.89
C PHE A 341 -19.94 1.30 9.56
N PHE A 342 -18.84 1.08 10.28
CA PHE A 342 -18.40 -0.23 10.76
C PHE A 342 -18.77 -0.52 12.23
N VAL A 343 -18.95 0.51 13.06
CA VAL A 343 -19.19 0.36 14.51
C VAL A 343 -20.65 0.16 14.88
N TRP A 344 -20.90 -0.39 16.07
CA TRP A 344 -22.22 -0.77 16.56
C TRP A 344 -22.46 -0.42 18.02
N SER A 345 -23.72 -0.19 18.40
CA SER A 345 -24.13 -0.24 19.81
C SER A 345 -24.65 -1.63 20.19
N GLU A 346 -24.51 -2.05 21.45
CA GLU A 346 -25.11 -3.31 21.92
C GLU A 346 -26.63 -3.33 21.71
N GLN A 347 -27.30 -2.20 21.97
CA GLN A 347 -28.74 -2.08 21.81
C GLN A 347 -29.18 -2.32 20.36
N GLU A 348 -28.43 -1.79 19.40
CA GLU A 348 -28.68 -2.00 17.97
C GLU A 348 -28.50 -3.47 17.58
N VAL A 349 -27.37 -4.09 17.97
CA VAL A 349 -27.10 -5.51 17.68
C VAL A 349 -28.20 -6.40 18.28
N LYS A 350 -28.56 -6.17 19.54
CA LYS A 350 -29.62 -6.92 20.21
C LYS A 350 -30.97 -6.70 19.55
N ALA A 351 -31.35 -5.47 19.22
CA ALA A 351 -32.63 -5.21 18.55
C ALA A 351 -32.75 -6.00 17.24
N ILE A 352 -31.71 -6.00 16.41
CA ILE A 352 -31.68 -6.69 15.11
C ILE A 352 -31.73 -8.21 15.29
N LEU A 353 -30.89 -8.77 16.18
CA LEU A 353 -30.76 -10.21 16.34
C LEU A 353 -31.90 -10.82 17.16
N VAL A 354 -32.43 -10.13 18.17
CA VAL A 354 -33.60 -10.61 18.93
C VAL A 354 -34.81 -10.72 18.01
N GLU A 355 -35.05 -9.73 17.15
CA GLU A 355 -36.17 -9.75 16.20
C GLU A 355 -36.06 -10.91 15.20
N SER A 356 -34.85 -11.17 14.69
CA SER A 356 -34.62 -12.11 13.58
C SER A 356 -34.24 -13.54 14.01
N ARG A 357 -33.59 -13.70 15.16
CA ARG A 357 -32.94 -14.94 15.63
C ARG A 357 -33.34 -15.33 17.06
N GLY A 358 -33.81 -14.37 17.86
CA GLY A 358 -34.17 -14.56 19.25
C GLY A 358 -33.04 -14.19 20.24
N GLU A 359 -33.40 -14.09 21.51
CA GLU A 359 -32.51 -13.59 22.58
C GLU A 359 -31.22 -14.42 22.73
N SER A 360 -31.33 -15.74 22.66
CA SER A 360 -30.18 -16.65 22.85
C SER A 360 -29.09 -16.43 21.80
N ASP A 361 -29.47 -16.28 20.53
CA ASP A 361 -28.52 -16.05 19.43
C ASP A 361 -27.88 -14.66 19.56
N ALA A 362 -28.66 -13.65 19.97
CA ALA A 362 -28.16 -12.30 20.20
C ALA A 362 -27.14 -12.25 21.35
N GLU A 363 -27.40 -12.93 22.46
CA GLU A 363 -26.48 -13.04 23.60
C GLU A 363 -25.20 -13.80 23.22
N ALA A 364 -25.33 -14.92 22.50
CA ALA A 364 -24.20 -15.68 22.00
C ALA A 364 -23.32 -14.84 21.06
N PHE A 365 -23.94 -14.07 20.15
CA PHE A 365 -23.22 -13.15 19.27
C PHE A 365 -22.48 -12.08 20.06
N CYS A 366 -23.15 -11.38 20.98
CA CYS A 366 -22.51 -10.33 21.78
C CYS A 366 -21.31 -10.86 22.58
N TYR A 367 -21.43 -12.05 23.15
CA TYR A 367 -20.34 -12.70 23.89
C TYR A 367 -19.13 -13.06 23.00
N CYS A 368 -19.39 -13.56 21.79
CA CYS A 368 -18.35 -13.98 20.85
C CYS A 368 -17.66 -12.80 20.16
N TYR A 369 -18.39 -11.70 19.94
CA TYR A 369 -17.93 -10.52 19.21
C TYR A 369 -17.54 -9.33 20.10
N ASP A 370 -17.40 -9.57 21.42
CA ASP A 370 -17.00 -8.56 22.42
C ASP A 370 -17.90 -7.31 22.41
N VAL A 371 -19.19 -7.50 22.17
CA VAL A 371 -20.17 -6.41 22.14
C VAL A 371 -20.64 -6.16 23.57
N THR A 372 -20.43 -4.94 24.07
CA THR A 372 -20.77 -4.54 25.43
C THR A 372 -21.55 -3.23 25.46
N ALA A 373 -22.26 -2.98 26.56
CA ALA A 373 -23.05 -1.77 26.77
C ALA A 373 -22.20 -0.49 26.73
N ASP A 374 -20.99 -0.54 27.32
CA ASP A 374 -20.06 0.58 27.40
C ASP A 374 -19.24 0.76 26.11
N GLY A 375 -19.30 -0.21 25.20
CA GLY A 375 -18.45 -0.26 24.01
C GLY A 375 -17.03 -0.78 24.30
N ASN A 376 -16.38 -1.34 23.27
CA ASN A 376 -14.96 -1.68 23.30
C ASN A 376 -14.07 -0.60 22.66
N TRP A 377 -14.66 0.44 22.05
CA TRP A 377 -13.96 1.57 21.45
C TRP A 377 -14.87 2.82 21.38
N GLU A 378 -14.46 3.93 22.01
CA GLU A 378 -15.17 5.23 21.95
C GLU A 378 -16.68 5.21 22.25
N ASN A 379 -17.11 4.37 23.20
CA ASN A 379 -18.54 4.12 23.54
C ASN A 379 -19.35 3.40 22.44
N THR A 380 -18.65 2.83 21.47
CA THR A 380 -19.19 1.96 20.42
C THR A 380 -18.44 0.61 20.44
N ASN A 381 -18.90 -0.33 19.63
CA ASN A 381 -18.29 -1.64 19.51
C ASN A 381 -17.74 -1.83 18.11
N ILE A 382 -16.44 -2.07 18.03
CA ILE A 382 -15.78 -2.67 16.88
C ILE A 382 -15.93 -4.17 17.04
N LEU A 383 -16.57 -4.81 16.07
CA LEU A 383 -16.72 -6.27 16.10
C LEU A 383 -15.33 -6.90 15.94
N ASN A 384 -14.93 -7.70 16.92
CA ASN A 384 -13.71 -8.50 16.91
C ASN A 384 -14.05 -9.93 17.38
N ARG A 385 -13.09 -10.85 17.39
CA ARG A 385 -13.28 -12.23 17.87
C ARG A 385 -12.09 -12.62 18.75
N PRO A 386 -12.04 -12.14 20.00
CA PRO A 386 -10.87 -12.32 20.87
C PRO A 386 -10.72 -13.75 21.39
N LYS A 387 -11.77 -14.58 21.26
CA LYS A 387 -11.84 -15.96 21.76
C LYS A 387 -11.94 -16.94 20.59
N PRO A 388 -11.13 -18.02 20.60
CA PRO A 388 -11.35 -19.17 19.72
C PRO A 388 -12.76 -19.77 19.85
N HIS A 389 -13.28 -20.35 18.75
CA HIS A 389 -14.64 -20.91 18.68
C HIS A 389 -14.87 -21.99 19.74
N ASP A 390 -13.92 -22.93 19.90
CA ASP A 390 -13.97 -24.00 20.90
C ASP A 390 -14.12 -23.45 22.33
N GLN A 391 -13.38 -22.40 22.68
CA GLN A 391 -13.46 -21.74 23.97
C GLN A 391 -14.78 -20.98 24.16
N ALA A 392 -15.29 -20.33 23.11
CA ALA A 392 -16.57 -19.64 23.15
C ALA A 392 -17.74 -20.62 23.30
N ALA A 393 -17.72 -21.71 22.52
CA ALA A 393 -18.69 -22.79 22.56
C ALA A 393 -18.74 -23.45 23.94
N ALA A 394 -17.57 -23.79 24.51
CA ALA A 394 -17.47 -24.35 25.85
C ALA A 394 -18.01 -23.40 26.93
N ALA A 395 -17.76 -22.09 26.81
CA ALA A 395 -18.25 -21.09 27.76
C ALA A 395 -19.77 -20.89 27.68
N LEU A 396 -20.35 -20.99 26.49
CA LEU A 396 -21.80 -20.86 26.26
C LEU A 396 -22.56 -22.17 26.46
N GLY A 397 -21.87 -23.31 26.54
CA GLY A 397 -22.48 -24.63 26.64
C GLY A 397 -23.20 -25.06 25.35
N ILE A 398 -22.72 -24.59 24.20
CA ILE A 398 -23.26 -24.87 22.85
C ILE A 398 -22.25 -25.76 22.11
N ASP A 399 -22.71 -26.62 21.20
CA ASP A 399 -21.82 -27.34 20.30
C ASP A 399 -21.06 -26.37 19.39
N GLU A 400 -19.80 -26.67 19.07
CA GLU A 400 -18.96 -25.77 18.26
C GLU A 400 -19.54 -25.53 16.86
N GLY A 401 -20.06 -26.59 16.21
CA GLY A 401 -20.66 -26.49 14.88
C GLY A 401 -22.01 -25.77 14.89
N GLU A 402 -22.79 -25.98 15.94
CA GLU A 402 -24.03 -25.21 16.18
C GLU A 402 -23.72 -23.73 16.39
N LEU A 403 -22.76 -23.39 17.26
CA LEU A 403 -22.34 -22.00 17.48
C LEU A 403 -21.84 -21.36 16.18
N ALA A 404 -20.99 -22.05 15.42
CA ALA A 404 -20.47 -21.54 14.15
C ALA A 404 -21.60 -21.20 13.17
N THR A 405 -22.61 -22.08 13.06
CA THR A 405 -23.80 -21.87 12.23
C THR A 405 -24.61 -20.67 12.72
N THR A 406 -24.88 -20.58 14.02
CA THR A 406 -25.60 -19.46 14.63
C THR A 406 -24.91 -18.12 14.35
N LEU A 407 -23.59 -18.05 14.58
CA LEU A 407 -22.82 -16.84 14.36
C LEU A 407 -22.78 -16.45 12.88
N ALA A 408 -22.73 -17.42 11.95
CA ALA A 408 -22.75 -17.14 10.51
C ALA A 408 -24.04 -16.43 10.10
N VAL A 409 -25.20 -16.93 10.54
CA VAL A 409 -26.48 -16.31 10.19
C VAL A 409 -26.66 -14.94 10.87
N CYS A 410 -26.14 -14.76 12.10
CA CYS A 410 -26.11 -13.45 12.74
C CYS A 410 -25.26 -12.44 11.95
N ARG A 411 -24.08 -12.86 11.47
CA ARG A 411 -23.22 -12.01 10.62
C ARG A 411 -23.92 -11.59 9.34
N GLU A 412 -24.54 -12.53 8.63
CA GLU A 412 -25.31 -12.22 7.41
C GLU A 412 -26.39 -11.19 7.67
N ARG A 413 -27.15 -11.34 8.76
CA ARG A 413 -28.22 -10.40 9.10
C ARG A 413 -27.69 -9.01 9.44
N LEU A 414 -26.60 -8.91 10.20
CA LEU A 414 -25.97 -7.64 10.53
C LEU A 414 -25.34 -6.99 9.29
N LEU A 415 -24.74 -7.78 8.40
CA LEU A 415 -24.21 -7.29 7.13
C LEU A 415 -25.33 -6.71 6.25
N GLU A 416 -26.48 -7.38 6.16
CA GLU A 416 -27.65 -6.88 5.42
C GLU A 416 -28.09 -5.51 5.93
N VAL A 417 -28.20 -5.34 7.26
CA VAL A 417 -28.54 -4.06 7.88
C VAL A 417 -27.45 -3.01 7.62
N ARG A 418 -26.17 -3.37 7.78
CA ARG A 418 -25.05 -2.46 7.52
C ARG A 418 -25.00 -1.98 6.08
N SER A 419 -25.39 -2.83 5.13
CA SER A 419 -25.40 -2.52 3.70
C SER A 419 -26.43 -1.44 3.35
N GLY A 420 -27.38 -1.13 4.25
CA GLY A 420 -28.31 -0.01 4.14
C GLY A 420 -27.79 1.31 4.73
N ARG A 421 -26.60 1.33 5.36
CA ARG A 421 -25.95 2.57 5.85
C ARG A 421 -25.30 3.32 4.69
N VAL A 422 -24.95 4.59 4.91
CA VAL A 422 -24.12 5.35 3.96
C VAL A 422 -22.73 4.73 3.94
N ALA A 423 -22.33 4.16 2.80
CA ALA A 423 -21.01 3.56 2.64
C ALA A 423 -19.91 4.64 2.62
N PRO A 424 -18.69 4.32 3.06
CA PRO A 424 -17.53 5.18 2.81
C PRO A 424 -17.31 5.37 1.31
N ASP A 425 -16.75 6.52 0.94
CA ASP A 425 -16.39 6.80 -0.45
C ASP A 425 -15.31 5.81 -0.94
N ARG A 426 -15.28 5.59 -2.25
CA ARG A 426 -14.34 4.70 -2.92
C ARG A 426 -13.49 5.49 -3.88
N ASP A 427 -12.17 5.32 -3.82
CA ASP A 427 -11.28 5.82 -4.87
C ASP A 427 -11.36 4.83 -6.05
N ASP A 428 -12.07 5.24 -7.09
CA ASP A 428 -12.35 4.47 -8.30
C ASP A 428 -11.20 4.49 -9.33
N LYS A 429 -10.06 5.06 -8.96
CA LYS A 429 -8.83 4.95 -9.74
C LYS A 429 -8.38 3.48 -9.78
N VAL A 430 -7.96 3.04 -10.97
CA VAL A 430 -7.33 1.75 -11.19
C VAL A 430 -5.83 1.97 -11.26
N LEU A 431 -5.10 1.40 -10.31
CA LEU A 431 -3.63 1.41 -10.26
C LEU A 431 -3.09 0.06 -10.73
N VAL A 432 -2.21 0.07 -11.74
CA VAL A 432 -1.74 -1.16 -12.39
C VAL A 432 -0.94 -2.04 -11.43
N ALA A 433 -0.04 -1.47 -10.63
CA ALA A 433 0.71 -2.23 -9.62
C ALA A 433 -0.22 -2.97 -8.63
N TRP A 434 -1.26 -2.31 -8.13
CA TRP A 434 -2.16 -2.88 -7.12
C TRP A 434 -3.07 -3.94 -7.72
N ASN A 435 -3.51 -3.73 -8.96
CA ASN A 435 -4.21 -4.75 -9.71
C ASN A 435 -3.32 -5.95 -10.01
N GLY A 436 -2.05 -5.76 -10.37
CA GLY A 436 -1.09 -6.84 -10.55
C GLY A 436 -1.00 -7.74 -9.30
N MET A 437 -0.88 -7.13 -8.12
CA MET A 437 -0.90 -7.87 -6.85
C MET A 437 -2.23 -8.61 -6.63
N MET A 438 -3.38 -7.97 -6.90
CA MET A 438 -4.69 -8.61 -6.73
C MET A 438 -4.95 -9.72 -7.74
N ILE A 439 -4.46 -9.59 -8.98
CA ILE A 439 -4.52 -10.64 -10.01
C ILE A 439 -3.75 -11.87 -9.51
N THR A 440 -2.53 -11.70 -8.99
CA THR A 440 -1.77 -12.80 -8.36
C THR A 440 -2.56 -13.43 -7.22
N ALA A 441 -3.16 -12.63 -6.34
CA ALA A 441 -3.93 -13.12 -5.19
C ALA A 441 -5.15 -13.95 -5.61
N MET A 442 -5.95 -13.44 -6.54
CA MET A 442 -7.12 -14.09 -7.10
C MET A 442 -6.77 -15.39 -7.83
N ALA A 443 -5.74 -15.37 -8.69
CA ALA A 443 -5.29 -16.56 -9.42
C ALA A 443 -4.73 -17.63 -8.46
N SER A 444 -3.95 -17.23 -7.46
CA SER A 444 -3.39 -18.13 -6.45
C SER A 444 -4.48 -18.78 -5.61
N ALA A 445 -5.48 -18.00 -5.18
CA ALA A 445 -6.63 -18.51 -4.41
C ALA A 445 -7.51 -19.43 -5.26
N ALA A 446 -7.75 -19.11 -6.53
CA ALA A 446 -8.53 -19.96 -7.43
C ALA A 446 -7.94 -21.37 -7.51
N ARG A 447 -6.61 -21.46 -7.61
CA ARG A 447 -5.87 -22.73 -7.65
C ARG A 447 -5.86 -23.43 -6.29
N ALA A 448 -5.50 -22.73 -5.23
CA ALA A 448 -5.34 -23.32 -3.89
C ALA A 448 -6.65 -23.76 -3.25
N LEU A 449 -7.77 -23.10 -3.58
CA LEU A 449 -9.09 -23.35 -3.00
C LEU A 449 -10.07 -24.02 -3.96
N GLU A 450 -9.66 -24.28 -5.21
CA GLU A 450 -10.49 -24.83 -6.29
C GLU A 450 -11.74 -23.97 -6.58
N GLU A 451 -11.56 -22.65 -6.68
CA GLU A 451 -12.64 -21.66 -6.84
C GLU A 451 -12.53 -20.91 -8.18
N PRO A 452 -13.16 -21.39 -9.27
CA PRO A 452 -12.98 -20.83 -10.62
C PRO A 452 -13.38 -19.36 -10.77
N ARG A 453 -14.27 -18.86 -9.90
CA ARG A 453 -14.73 -17.47 -9.92
C ARG A 453 -13.60 -16.47 -9.69
N TYR A 454 -12.62 -16.80 -8.85
CA TYR A 454 -11.48 -15.91 -8.60
C TYR A 454 -10.56 -15.84 -9.81
N ARG A 455 -10.35 -16.97 -10.51
CA ARG A 455 -9.61 -16.96 -11.78
C ARG A 455 -10.32 -16.10 -12.83
N GLN A 456 -11.64 -16.23 -12.97
CA GLN A 456 -12.40 -15.42 -13.94
C GLN A 456 -12.24 -13.92 -13.68
N ALA A 457 -12.25 -13.49 -12.42
CA ALA A 457 -12.00 -12.10 -12.05
C ALA A 457 -10.55 -11.66 -12.33
N ALA A 458 -9.56 -12.50 -12.02
CA ALA A 458 -8.15 -12.23 -12.32
C ALA A 458 -7.91 -12.06 -13.83
N GLU A 459 -8.49 -12.93 -14.65
CA GLU A 459 -8.39 -12.85 -16.11
C GLU A 459 -9.12 -11.62 -16.67
N ALA A 460 -10.28 -11.24 -16.13
CA ALA A 460 -11.00 -10.03 -16.52
C ALA A 460 -10.16 -8.78 -16.26
N ALA A 461 -9.63 -8.64 -15.04
CA ALA A 461 -8.75 -7.53 -14.67
C ALA A 461 -7.48 -7.47 -15.54
N ALA A 462 -6.82 -8.61 -15.78
CA ALA A 462 -5.63 -8.66 -16.62
C ALA A 462 -5.93 -8.25 -18.07
N ARG A 463 -7.06 -8.69 -18.64
CA ARG A 463 -7.47 -8.31 -20.00
C ARG A 463 -7.86 -6.84 -20.09
N ASP A 464 -8.57 -6.31 -19.11
CA ASP A 464 -8.95 -4.88 -19.04
C ASP A 464 -7.70 -4.00 -19.04
N ILE A 465 -6.75 -4.25 -18.12
CA ILE A 465 -5.49 -3.50 -18.04
C ILE A 465 -4.70 -3.61 -19.34
N TRP A 466 -4.58 -4.82 -19.89
CA TRP A 466 -3.80 -5.07 -21.11
C TRP A 466 -4.41 -4.40 -22.35
N GLN A 467 -5.73 -4.15 -22.37
CA GLN A 467 -6.41 -3.54 -23.50
C GLN A 467 -6.55 -2.02 -23.36
N ASN A 468 -6.80 -1.54 -22.14
CA ASN A 468 -7.25 -0.17 -21.91
C ASN A 468 -6.20 0.72 -21.25
N ILE A 469 -5.15 0.16 -20.63
CA ILE A 469 -4.11 0.93 -19.93
C ILE A 469 -2.77 0.75 -20.64
N ARG A 470 -2.80 0.76 -21.98
CA ARG A 470 -1.62 0.79 -22.83
C ARG A 470 -1.75 1.87 -23.90
N ASP A 471 -0.64 2.49 -24.26
CA ASP A 471 -0.62 3.43 -25.38
C ASP A 471 -0.58 2.71 -26.75
N ASP A 472 -0.67 3.48 -27.83
CA ASP A 472 -0.65 2.98 -29.21
C ASP A 472 0.65 2.23 -29.56
N ASP A 473 1.75 2.49 -28.85
CA ASP A 473 3.04 1.82 -29.00
C ASP A 473 3.15 0.56 -28.11
N GLY A 474 2.08 0.25 -27.37
CA GLY A 474 1.99 -0.90 -26.47
C GLY A 474 2.70 -0.70 -25.12
N ARG A 475 3.02 0.52 -24.73
CA ARG A 475 3.61 0.81 -23.41
C ARG A 475 2.52 0.81 -22.35
N LEU A 476 2.82 0.19 -21.22
CA LEU A 476 1.92 0.15 -20.07
C LEU A 476 1.80 1.54 -19.41
N GLY A 477 0.60 1.93 -19.02
CA GLY A 477 0.34 3.11 -18.19
C GLY A 477 0.40 2.79 -16.70
N HIS A 478 0.41 3.83 -15.87
CA HIS A 478 0.42 3.69 -14.41
C HIS A 478 -0.99 3.55 -13.82
N SER A 479 -1.90 4.43 -14.24
CA SER A 479 -3.24 4.53 -13.68
C SER A 479 -4.28 4.85 -14.75
N THR A 480 -5.55 4.57 -14.46
CA THR A 480 -6.69 5.08 -15.22
C THR A 480 -7.83 5.46 -14.28
N LYS A 481 -8.60 6.46 -14.68
CA LYS A 481 -9.88 6.82 -14.08
C LYS A 481 -10.79 7.30 -15.21
N ASP A 482 -12.05 6.85 -15.23
CA ASP A 482 -13.03 7.19 -16.27
C ASP A 482 -12.50 6.92 -17.71
N ASP A 483 -11.83 5.78 -17.90
CA ASP A 483 -11.18 5.35 -19.16
C ASP A 483 -10.14 6.34 -19.72
N GLN A 484 -9.49 7.11 -18.84
CA GLN A 484 -8.40 8.01 -19.19
C GLN A 484 -7.09 7.52 -18.56
N PRO A 485 -6.28 6.72 -19.29
CA PRO A 485 -4.95 6.35 -18.86
C PRO A 485 -4.07 7.56 -18.62
N ARG A 486 -3.37 7.57 -17.49
CA ARG A 486 -2.53 8.67 -17.04
C ARG A 486 -1.16 8.12 -16.65
N PHE A 487 -0.14 8.85 -17.08
CA PHE A 487 1.28 8.61 -16.83
C PHE A 487 1.82 7.27 -17.38
N PRO A 488 3.08 7.23 -17.84
CA PRO A 488 3.76 5.97 -18.14
C PRO A 488 3.88 5.09 -16.89
N ALA A 489 3.86 3.78 -17.06
CA ALA A 489 4.09 2.83 -15.97
C ALA A 489 5.43 3.06 -15.26
N PHE A 490 5.42 2.86 -13.94
CA PHE A 490 6.62 2.72 -13.13
C PHE A 490 7.03 1.25 -13.01
N LEU A 491 8.21 1.01 -12.44
CA LEU A 491 8.75 -0.34 -12.22
C LEU A 491 7.76 -1.24 -11.48
N ASP A 492 7.10 -0.70 -10.46
CA ASP A 492 6.15 -1.43 -9.62
C ASP A 492 4.94 -1.91 -10.44
N ASP A 493 4.45 -1.10 -11.39
CA ASP A 493 3.33 -1.49 -12.28
C ASP A 493 3.72 -2.65 -13.19
N VAL A 494 4.88 -2.54 -13.83
CA VAL A 494 5.41 -3.53 -14.75
C VAL A 494 5.65 -4.87 -14.02
N THR A 495 6.30 -4.82 -12.86
CA THR A 495 6.72 -6.03 -12.14
C THR A 495 5.58 -6.73 -11.42
N CYS A 496 4.65 -6.00 -10.81
CA CYS A 496 3.45 -6.59 -10.20
C CYS A 496 2.50 -7.17 -11.25
N LEU A 497 2.30 -6.49 -12.38
CA LEU A 497 1.48 -7.04 -13.47
C LEU A 497 2.15 -8.26 -14.10
N LEU A 498 3.48 -8.22 -14.30
CA LEU A 498 4.24 -9.37 -14.80
C LEU A 498 4.08 -10.60 -13.89
N ASP A 499 4.11 -10.42 -12.57
CA ASP A 499 3.87 -11.49 -11.61
C ASP A 499 2.46 -12.11 -11.77
N GLY A 500 1.43 -11.26 -11.88
CA GLY A 500 0.04 -11.70 -12.09
C GLY A 500 -0.16 -12.44 -13.42
N LEU A 501 0.44 -11.94 -14.50
CA LEU A 501 0.43 -12.60 -15.81
C LEU A 501 1.14 -13.96 -15.76
N CYS A 502 2.26 -14.05 -15.03
CA CYS A 502 2.96 -15.32 -14.83
C CYS A 502 2.10 -16.32 -14.05
N GLU A 503 1.37 -15.87 -13.02
CA GLU A 503 0.48 -16.77 -12.26
C GLU A 503 -0.69 -17.29 -13.13
N LEU A 504 -1.29 -16.43 -13.97
CA LEU A 504 -2.33 -16.84 -14.94
C LEU A 504 -1.80 -17.76 -16.05
N ALA A 505 -0.52 -17.64 -16.41
CA ALA A 505 0.14 -18.41 -17.46
C ALA A 505 0.53 -19.85 -17.05
N ARG A 506 0.33 -20.22 -15.78
CA ARG A 506 0.69 -21.56 -15.24
C ARG A 506 -0.20 -22.69 -15.77
N ASP A 507 -1.41 -22.37 -16.21
CA ASP A 507 -2.37 -23.35 -16.70
C ASP A 507 -2.39 -23.45 -18.23
N GLU A 508 -2.91 -24.57 -18.78
CA GLU A 508 -2.97 -24.82 -20.24
C GLU A 508 -3.74 -23.74 -21.03
N GLN A 509 -4.64 -23.01 -20.38
CA GLN A 509 -5.42 -21.93 -20.99
C GLN A 509 -4.71 -20.57 -20.92
N GLY A 510 -3.50 -20.52 -20.35
CA GLY A 510 -2.74 -19.31 -20.06
C GLY A 510 -1.83 -18.80 -21.16
N ASP A 511 -1.90 -19.36 -22.38
CA ASP A 511 -1.02 -18.99 -23.51
C ASP A 511 -1.07 -17.49 -23.84
N GLU A 512 -2.25 -16.87 -23.75
CA GLU A 512 -2.38 -15.42 -23.96
C GLU A 512 -1.59 -14.62 -22.90
N PHE A 513 -1.69 -14.99 -21.63
CA PHE A 513 -1.01 -14.32 -20.53
C PHE A 513 0.49 -14.57 -20.55
N ARG A 514 0.91 -15.77 -20.98
CA ARG A 514 2.34 -16.08 -21.21
C ARG A 514 2.96 -15.16 -22.26
N LYS A 515 2.25 -14.91 -23.37
CA LYS A 515 2.71 -13.99 -24.41
C LYS A 515 2.82 -12.56 -23.86
N SER A 516 1.80 -12.11 -23.14
CA SER A 516 1.81 -10.79 -22.49
C SER A 516 2.93 -10.66 -21.46
N ALA A 517 3.21 -11.71 -20.67
CA ALA A 517 4.29 -11.74 -19.70
C ALA A 517 5.67 -11.59 -20.37
N VAL A 518 5.93 -12.33 -21.45
CA VAL A 518 7.19 -12.19 -22.20
C VAL A 518 7.33 -10.79 -22.77
N GLU A 519 6.29 -10.24 -23.39
CA GLU A 519 6.30 -8.88 -23.96
C GLU A 519 6.58 -7.82 -22.88
N LEU A 520 5.94 -7.94 -21.72
CA LEU A 520 6.13 -7.02 -20.61
C LEU A 520 7.53 -7.14 -19.97
N ALA A 521 8.07 -8.36 -19.86
CA ALA A 521 9.43 -8.58 -19.37
C ALA A 521 10.50 -8.03 -20.35
N GLU A 522 10.24 -8.06 -21.65
CA GLU A 522 11.12 -7.42 -22.63
C GLU A 522 11.12 -5.89 -22.47
N GLN A 523 9.96 -5.29 -22.20
CA GLN A 523 9.87 -3.86 -21.87
C GLN A 523 10.60 -3.53 -20.55
N LEU A 524 10.47 -4.39 -19.53
CA LEU A 524 11.19 -4.26 -18.26
C LEU A 524 12.71 -4.16 -18.48
N LEU A 525 13.28 -5.12 -19.20
CA LEU A 525 14.72 -5.12 -19.51
C LEU A 525 15.15 -3.91 -20.34
N ALA A 526 14.36 -3.54 -21.35
CA ALA A 526 14.72 -2.49 -22.29
C ALA A 526 14.63 -1.07 -21.70
N ARG A 527 13.64 -0.82 -20.83
CA ARG A 527 13.28 0.55 -20.37
C ARG A 527 13.74 0.86 -18.96
N PHE A 528 13.76 -0.14 -18.09
CA PHE A 528 14.05 0.05 -16.67
C PHE A 528 15.43 -0.52 -16.28
N GLY A 529 15.99 -1.42 -17.10
CA GLY A 529 17.29 -2.03 -16.83
C GLY A 529 18.40 -1.01 -16.70
N ASP A 530 19.34 -1.26 -15.80
CA ASP A 530 20.53 -0.42 -15.65
C ASP A 530 21.53 -0.69 -16.78
N PRO A 531 21.74 0.25 -17.73
CA PRO A 531 22.62 0.03 -18.87
C PRO A 531 24.10 0.01 -18.47
N GLU A 532 24.44 0.49 -17.27
CA GLU A 532 25.82 0.48 -16.76
C GLU A 532 26.18 -0.81 -16.02
N ALA A 533 25.21 -1.70 -15.78
CA ALA A 533 25.41 -2.93 -15.01
C ALA A 533 26.57 -3.78 -15.55
N GLN A 534 27.45 -4.21 -14.65
CA GLN A 534 28.59 -5.10 -14.93
C GLN A 534 28.73 -6.14 -13.81
N PRO A 535 27.84 -7.14 -13.75
CA PRO A 535 27.91 -8.16 -12.71
C PRO A 535 29.23 -8.97 -12.78
N PRO A 536 29.82 -9.38 -11.64
CA PRO A 536 29.36 -9.14 -10.27
C PRO A 536 29.83 -7.80 -9.67
N ASP A 537 30.71 -7.07 -10.36
CA ASP A 537 31.39 -5.88 -9.81
C ASP A 537 30.46 -4.66 -9.67
N LEU A 538 29.44 -4.57 -10.53
CA LEU A 538 28.38 -3.57 -10.48
C LEU A 538 27.02 -4.27 -10.69
N PRO A 539 26.32 -4.66 -9.61
CA PRO A 539 25.07 -5.40 -9.73
C PRO A 539 24.00 -4.60 -10.46
N GLY A 540 23.23 -5.31 -11.28
CA GLY A 540 22.20 -4.75 -12.15
C GLY A 540 20.92 -4.36 -11.40
N GLY A 541 19.79 -4.84 -11.91
CA GLY A 541 18.45 -4.45 -11.46
C GLY A 541 17.90 -3.26 -12.23
N PHE A 542 16.82 -2.69 -11.69
CA PHE A 542 15.92 -1.82 -12.43
C PHE A 542 15.71 -0.49 -11.72
N TYR A 543 15.74 0.59 -12.49
CA TYR A 543 15.34 1.91 -12.04
C TYR A 543 13.82 1.97 -11.88
N PHE A 544 13.33 2.85 -11.01
CA PHE A 544 11.90 3.01 -10.75
C PHE A 544 11.13 3.61 -11.93
N THR A 545 11.71 4.59 -12.62
CA THR A 545 11.12 5.22 -13.83
C THR A 545 11.75 4.63 -15.09
N ALA A 546 11.08 4.74 -16.24
CA ALA A 546 11.62 4.35 -17.55
C ALA A 546 12.76 5.28 -18.02
N ASP A 547 13.53 4.85 -19.02
CA ASP A 547 14.68 5.56 -19.57
C ASP A 547 14.35 6.89 -20.26
N ASP A 548 13.09 7.06 -20.68
CA ASP A 548 12.55 8.23 -21.34
C ASP A 548 11.55 9.02 -20.47
N SER A 549 11.47 8.71 -19.17
CA SER A 549 10.64 9.45 -18.21
C SER A 549 11.14 10.88 -17.96
N GLU A 550 10.27 11.71 -17.37
CA GLU A 550 10.64 13.07 -16.94
C GLU A 550 11.91 13.04 -16.07
N ALA A 551 12.89 13.89 -16.42
CA ALA A 551 14.13 13.97 -15.68
C ALA A 551 13.93 14.71 -14.34
N LEU A 552 13.89 13.95 -13.25
CA LEU A 552 13.90 14.47 -11.87
C LEU A 552 15.34 14.59 -11.33
N ILE A 553 15.47 15.08 -10.10
CA ILE A 553 16.77 15.29 -9.42
C ILE A 553 17.59 13.99 -9.36
N ALA A 554 16.92 12.87 -9.18
CA ALA A 554 17.52 11.55 -9.11
C ALA A 554 16.58 10.49 -9.73
N ARG A 555 17.18 9.49 -10.37
CA ARG A 555 16.53 8.23 -10.75
C ARG A 555 17.15 7.14 -9.87
N TYR A 556 16.32 6.44 -9.10
CA TYR A 556 16.78 5.47 -8.11
C TYR A 556 16.26 4.08 -8.45
N LYS A 557 16.92 3.05 -7.89
CA LYS A 557 16.42 1.68 -7.90
C LYS A 557 15.58 1.47 -6.64
N HIS A 558 14.30 1.15 -6.80
CA HIS A 558 13.39 0.92 -5.69
C HIS A 558 13.67 -0.47 -5.08
N THR A 559 14.30 -0.53 -3.91
CA THR A 559 14.74 -1.78 -3.24
C THR A 559 14.16 -1.97 -1.84
N SER A 560 13.46 -0.99 -1.27
CA SER A 560 12.91 -1.12 0.08
C SER A 560 11.42 -1.38 0.02
N ASP A 561 10.99 -2.47 0.64
CA ASP A 561 9.57 -2.74 0.84
C ASP A 561 8.98 -1.71 1.82
N ASN A 562 7.72 -1.38 1.62
CA ASN A 562 6.91 -0.58 2.53
C ASN A 562 5.55 -1.30 2.68
N ALA A 563 4.43 -0.56 2.70
CA ALA A 563 3.10 -1.14 2.61
C ALA A 563 2.91 -1.99 1.33
N THR A 564 3.68 -1.69 0.28
CA THR A 564 3.80 -2.48 -0.95
C THR A 564 5.22 -3.04 -1.11
N PRO A 565 5.40 -4.17 -1.82
CA PRO A 565 6.73 -4.68 -2.14
C PRO A 565 7.49 -3.70 -3.04
N SER A 566 8.81 -3.73 -2.95
CA SER A 566 9.70 -2.97 -3.83
C SER A 566 9.70 -3.53 -5.25
N GLY A 567 9.81 -2.63 -6.24
CA GLY A 567 9.84 -3.00 -7.65
C GLY A 567 10.97 -3.97 -8.01
N ASN A 568 12.16 -3.85 -7.42
CA ASN A 568 13.25 -4.82 -7.65
C ASN A 568 12.98 -6.18 -6.96
N GLY A 569 12.34 -6.19 -5.79
CA GLY A 569 11.89 -7.42 -5.14
C GLY A 569 10.87 -8.16 -6.02
N MET A 570 9.88 -7.43 -6.56
CA MET A 570 8.89 -7.98 -7.48
C MET A 570 9.50 -8.39 -8.83
N ALA A 571 10.48 -7.65 -9.35
CA ALA A 571 11.21 -8.05 -10.55
C ALA A 571 11.89 -9.41 -10.36
N ALA A 572 12.58 -9.62 -9.23
CA ALA A 572 13.20 -10.91 -8.92
C ALA A 572 12.15 -12.03 -8.89
N THR A 573 11.03 -11.83 -8.19
CA THR A 573 9.93 -12.81 -8.13
C THR A 573 9.36 -13.14 -9.51
N ALA A 574 8.97 -12.12 -10.27
CA ALA A 574 8.27 -12.30 -11.53
C ALA A 574 9.18 -12.90 -12.62
N LEU A 575 10.45 -12.50 -12.66
CA LEU A 575 11.43 -13.04 -13.61
C LEU A 575 11.83 -14.50 -13.30
N LEU A 576 11.86 -14.90 -12.02
CA LEU A 576 12.02 -16.31 -11.66
C LEU A 576 10.84 -17.16 -12.13
N LYS A 577 9.59 -16.68 -11.93
CA LYS A 577 8.40 -17.35 -12.47
C LYS A 577 8.43 -17.41 -14.00
N LEU A 578 8.87 -16.35 -14.68
CA LEU A 578 8.98 -16.34 -16.14
C LEU A 578 10.04 -17.32 -16.64
N PHE A 579 11.16 -17.48 -15.91
CA PHE A 579 12.14 -18.53 -16.18
C PHE A 579 11.51 -19.92 -16.07
N GLU A 580 10.70 -20.21 -15.05
CA GLU A 580 9.98 -21.49 -14.92
C GLU A 580 9.07 -21.75 -16.13
N LEU A 581 8.40 -20.70 -16.63
CA LEU A 581 7.49 -20.82 -17.77
C LEU A 581 8.23 -21.02 -19.10
N THR A 582 9.36 -20.35 -19.32
CA THR A 582 10.00 -20.24 -20.65
C THR A 582 11.29 -21.04 -20.80
N ALA A 583 11.93 -21.40 -19.68
CA ALA A 583 13.28 -21.97 -19.61
C ALA A 583 14.38 -21.09 -20.26
N GLU A 584 14.15 -19.78 -20.40
CA GLU A 584 15.15 -18.85 -20.93
C GLU A 584 16.01 -18.26 -19.80
N ASP A 585 17.30 -18.64 -19.76
CA ASP A 585 18.25 -18.26 -18.71
C ASP A 585 18.35 -16.75 -18.46
N ARG A 586 18.12 -15.91 -19.49
CA ARG A 586 18.17 -14.43 -19.38
C ARG A 586 17.24 -13.88 -18.30
N TRP A 587 16.11 -14.53 -18.05
CA TRP A 587 15.17 -14.10 -17.02
C TRP A 587 15.69 -14.41 -15.62
N ARG A 588 16.23 -15.62 -15.43
CA ARG A 588 16.86 -16.02 -14.17
C ARG A 588 18.06 -15.12 -13.86
N ASP A 589 18.90 -14.84 -14.86
CA ASP A 589 20.10 -14.03 -14.67
C ASP A 589 19.73 -12.59 -14.24
N ALA A 590 18.72 -11.98 -14.88
CA ALA A 590 18.19 -10.67 -14.48
C ALA A 590 17.53 -10.67 -13.08
N ALA A 591 16.88 -11.77 -12.69
CA ALA A 591 16.35 -11.94 -11.34
C ALA A 591 17.47 -12.00 -10.29
N VAL A 592 18.54 -12.74 -10.58
CA VAL A 592 19.72 -12.85 -9.71
C VAL A 592 20.40 -11.50 -9.56
N ASP A 593 20.50 -10.70 -10.62
CA ASP A 593 21.05 -9.34 -10.52
C ASP A 593 20.28 -8.46 -9.52
N CYS A 594 18.96 -8.59 -9.45
CA CYS A 594 18.13 -7.92 -8.44
C CYS A 594 18.42 -8.44 -7.02
N LEU A 595 18.60 -9.75 -6.85
CA LEU A 595 18.95 -10.32 -5.54
C LEU A 595 20.34 -9.86 -5.08
N VAL A 596 21.33 -9.81 -5.99
CA VAL A 596 22.68 -9.33 -5.67
C VAL A 596 22.64 -7.85 -5.27
N LEU A 597 21.91 -7.03 -6.03
CA LEU A 597 21.65 -5.62 -5.73
C LEU A 597 21.15 -5.41 -4.28
N MET A 598 20.26 -6.30 -3.84
CA MET A 598 19.57 -6.18 -2.55
C MET A 598 20.22 -6.97 -1.41
N SER A 599 21.26 -7.76 -1.67
CA SER A 599 21.88 -8.70 -0.71
C SER A 599 22.27 -8.07 0.63
N SER A 600 22.94 -6.92 0.61
CA SER A 600 23.33 -6.20 1.82
C SER A 600 22.13 -5.64 2.59
N GLN A 601 21.09 -5.18 1.87
CA GLN A 601 19.88 -4.67 2.51
C GLN A 601 19.09 -5.81 3.16
N MET A 602 18.97 -6.96 2.50
CA MET A 602 18.34 -8.17 3.04
C MET A 602 18.93 -8.58 4.39
N ALA A 603 20.26 -8.49 4.55
CA ALA A 603 20.93 -8.82 5.81
C ALA A 603 20.74 -7.76 6.91
N GLN A 604 20.79 -6.48 6.54
CA GLN A 604 20.81 -5.36 7.51
C GLN A 604 19.41 -4.87 7.90
N GLN A 605 18.43 -4.99 7.01
CA GLN A 605 17.07 -4.47 7.17
C GLN A 605 16.01 -5.49 6.70
N PRO A 606 15.90 -6.67 7.35
CA PRO A 606 14.97 -7.73 6.92
C PRO A 606 13.52 -7.28 6.70
N LEU A 607 12.98 -6.48 7.61
CA LEU A 607 11.60 -5.97 7.56
C LEU A 607 11.33 -4.99 6.40
N ALA A 608 12.39 -4.54 5.69
CA ALA A 608 12.29 -3.72 4.50
C ALA A 608 12.71 -4.49 3.23
N SER A 609 12.82 -5.82 3.31
CA SER A 609 13.28 -6.66 2.19
C SER A 609 12.55 -8.01 2.12
N GLY A 610 11.38 -8.12 2.75
CA GLY A 610 10.57 -9.33 2.79
C GLY A 610 10.34 -9.92 1.38
N GLN A 611 9.97 -9.12 0.38
CA GLN A 611 9.70 -9.61 -0.97
C GLN A 611 10.95 -10.18 -1.65
N ALA A 612 12.09 -9.51 -1.53
CA ALA A 612 13.35 -10.01 -2.08
C ALA A 612 13.83 -11.29 -1.37
N LEU A 613 13.59 -11.39 -0.07
CA LEU A 613 13.87 -12.61 0.71
C LEU A 613 12.96 -13.78 0.31
N LEU A 614 11.70 -13.51 -0.04
CA LEU A 614 10.81 -14.53 -0.64
C LEU A 614 11.36 -15.00 -1.99
N ALA A 615 11.79 -14.07 -2.85
CA ALA A 615 12.40 -14.41 -4.14
C ALA A 615 13.73 -15.17 -3.99
N LEU A 616 14.53 -14.84 -2.97
CA LEU A 616 15.75 -15.57 -2.61
C LEU A 616 15.42 -17.02 -2.20
N ASP A 617 14.36 -17.22 -1.41
CA ASP A 617 13.90 -18.57 -1.03
C ASP A 617 13.53 -19.40 -2.27
N ASP A 618 12.78 -18.81 -3.20
CA ASP A 618 12.36 -19.46 -4.46
C ASP A 618 13.57 -19.80 -5.35
N TRP A 619 14.57 -18.90 -5.44
CA TRP A 619 15.79 -19.16 -6.19
C TRP A 619 16.66 -20.27 -5.59
N LEU A 620 16.75 -20.35 -4.25
CA LEU A 620 17.51 -21.38 -3.54
C LEU A 620 16.81 -22.74 -3.56
N ASP A 621 15.49 -22.79 -3.75
CA ASP A 621 14.73 -24.02 -3.89
C ASP A 621 13.63 -23.92 -4.98
N PRO A 622 14.02 -24.11 -6.26
CA PRO A 622 13.09 -24.03 -7.38
C PRO A 622 11.97 -25.08 -7.35
N SER A 623 12.11 -26.12 -6.52
CA SER A 623 11.08 -27.17 -6.39
C SER A 623 9.82 -26.70 -5.67
N THR A 624 9.85 -25.50 -5.06
CA THR A 624 8.75 -24.96 -4.26
C THR A 624 7.83 -23.99 -5.02
N GLY A 625 8.26 -23.47 -6.18
CA GLY A 625 7.44 -22.66 -7.09
C GLY A 625 6.40 -23.51 -7.85
N SER A 626 6.74 -24.78 -8.09
CA SER A 626 5.79 -25.84 -8.37
C SER A 626 5.33 -26.45 -7.05
N SER A 627 4.17 -26.07 -6.54
CA SER A 627 3.43 -27.00 -5.68
C SER A 627 3.10 -28.21 -6.54
N SER A 628 4.00 -29.19 -6.53
CA SER A 628 3.78 -30.53 -7.05
C SER A 628 2.65 -31.18 -6.26
N ASP A 629 1.59 -31.53 -7.00
CA ASP A 629 0.42 -32.36 -6.68
C ASP A 629 -0.44 -32.00 -5.45
#